data_AF-A0A6I5QUK3-F1
#
_entry.id   AF-A0A6I5QUK3-F1
#
_cell.length_a   1.000
_cell.length_b   1.000
_cell.length_c   1.000
_cell.angle_alpha   90.00
_cell.angle_beta   90.00
_cell.angle_gamma   90.00
#
_symmetry.space_group_name_H-M   'P 1'
#
loop_
_entity.id
_entity.type
_entity.pdbx_description
1 polymer ?
#
loop_
_entity_poly.entity_id
_entity_poly.type
_entity_poly.pdbx_seq_one_letter_code
_entity_poly.pdbx_strand_id
1 'polypeptide(L)'
;MSHSNNHQQKPDPHQPQRPEAYNADSEYRGYSPEQAQYHAQEAEAQRLRQEGARVIKARRVTLAGKLTQMLSYLVGVLELLLGARFLLRLTAANPDNTFASFIYSVSRPFVSPFSTLFISPTFNGSEHIFDVNVLVAMAAYLVLLFLVIWQIRILANR
;
A
#
# COMPACT_ATOMS: atom_id res chain seq x y z
N MET A 1 -10.27 53.42 -37.31
CA MET A 1 -9.29 52.92 -36.33
C MET A 1 -10.02 52.57 -35.05
N SER A 2 -10.02 51.28 -34.68
CA SER A 2 -10.07 50.79 -33.29
C SER A 2 -9.76 49.31 -33.32
N HIS A 3 -8.51 48.96 -32.97
CA HIS A 3 -8.04 47.59 -32.83
C HIS A 3 -8.55 47.03 -31.49
N SER A 4 -9.39 45.99 -31.53
CA SER A 4 -9.75 45.24 -30.33
C SER A 4 -8.69 44.16 -30.07
N ASN A 5 -7.90 44.40 -29.03
CA ASN A 5 -6.78 43.61 -28.59
C ASN A 5 -7.27 42.37 -27.81
N ASN A 6 -7.25 41.20 -28.44
CA ASN A 6 -7.66 39.94 -27.81
C ASN A 6 -6.56 39.46 -26.86
N HIS A 7 -6.76 39.65 -25.56
CA HIS A 7 -5.84 39.14 -24.55
C HIS A 7 -6.02 37.62 -24.45
N GLN A 8 -4.99 36.87 -24.87
CA GLN A 8 -4.86 35.43 -24.61
C GLN A 8 -4.83 35.21 -23.09
N GLN A 9 -5.98 34.90 -22.51
CA GLN A 9 -6.08 34.47 -21.13
C GLN A 9 -5.44 33.09 -21.02
N LYS A 10 -4.33 33.00 -20.28
CA LYS A 10 -3.61 31.74 -20.08
C LYS A 10 -4.55 30.72 -19.39
N PRO A 11 -4.70 29.49 -19.92
CA PRO A 11 -5.67 28.52 -19.39
C PRO A 11 -5.36 28.10 -17.95
N ASP A 12 -6.41 27.94 -17.15
CA ASP A 12 -6.36 27.44 -15.78
C ASP A 12 -5.85 25.99 -15.77
N PRO A 13 -4.75 25.67 -15.04
CA PRO A 13 -4.17 24.34 -15.00
C PRO A 13 -5.07 23.27 -14.37
N HIS A 14 -6.19 23.66 -13.74
CA HIS A 14 -7.15 22.73 -13.14
C HIS A 14 -8.41 22.50 -13.97
N GLN A 15 -8.57 23.17 -15.11
CA GLN A 15 -9.62 22.80 -16.05
C GLN A 15 -9.26 21.47 -16.72
N PRO A 16 -10.15 20.45 -16.68
CA PRO A 16 -10.00 19.28 -17.54
C PRO A 16 -9.86 19.80 -18.96
N GLN A 17 -8.72 19.52 -19.60
CA GLN A 17 -8.52 19.88 -21.00
C GLN A 17 -9.65 19.22 -21.79
N ARG A 18 -10.65 20.00 -22.17
CA ARG A 18 -11.70 19.56 -23.07
C ARG A 18 -10.95 19.17 -24.35
N PRO A 19 -10.88 17.89 -24.74
CA PRO A 19 -10.13 17.48 -25.92
C PRO A 19 -10.61 18.34 -27.07
N GLU A 20 -9.70 18.84 -27.90
CA GLU A 20 -10.03 19.44 -29.20
C GLU A 20 -11.17 18.62 -29.79
N ALA A 21 -12.31 19.28 -30.04
CA ALA A 21 -13.55 18.60 -30.36
C ALA A 21 -13.26 17.55 -31.42
N TYR A 22 -13.38 16.27 -31.03
CA TYR A 22 -13.18 15.14 -31.93
C TYR A 22 -14.05 15.42 -33.15
N ASN A 23 -13.40 15.69 -34.28
CA ASN A 23 -14.04 16.30 -35.44
C ASN A 23 -14.77 15.20 -36.24
N ALA A 24 -15.80 14.64 -35.60
CA ALA A 24 -16.62 13.53 -36.07
C ALA A 24 -17.12 13.78 -37.50
N ASP A 25 -17.42 15.05 -37.80
CA ASP A 25 -17.89 15.58 -39.08
C ASP A 25 -17.01 15.17 -40.27
N SER A 26 -15.70 15.02 -40.04
CA SER A 26 -14.74 14.65 -41.09
C SER A 26 -14.67 13.14 -41.34
N GLU A 27 -14.89 12.33 -40.29
CA GLU A 27 -14.81 10.86 -40.34
C GLU A 27 -16.11 10.23 -40.87
N TYR A 28 -17.24 10.95 -40.75
CA TYR A 28 -18.56 10.49 -41.22
C TYR A 28 -19.05 11.14 -42.54
N ARG A 29 -18.17 11.83 -43.28
CA ARG A 29 -18.49 12.62 -44.49
C ARG A 29 -19.15 11.83 -45.64
N GLY A 30 -19.08 10.50 -45.62
CA GLY A 30 -19.67 9.59 -46.61
C GLY A 30 -20.89 8.80 -46.10
N TYR A 31 -21.33 9.03 -44.86
CA TYR A 31 -22.47 8.34 -44.26
C TYR A 31 -23.75 9.15 -44.39
N SER A 32 -24.92 8.47 -44.46
CA SER A 32 -26.19 9.18 -44.34
C SER A 32 -26.33 9.79 -42.93
N PRO A 33 -27.14 10.86 -42.76
CA PRO A 33 -27.34 11.50 -41.45
C PRO A 33 -27.74 10.52 -40.33
N GLU A 34 -28.54 9.49 -40.66
CA GLU A 34 -28.94 8.44 -39.72
C GLU A 34 -27.77 7.52 -39.36
N GLN A 35 -26.95 7.14 -40.35
CA GLN A 35 -25.79 6.26 -40.11
C GLN A 35 -24.68 6.96 -39.32
N ALA A 36 -24.45 8.25 -39.58
CA ALA A 36 -23.51 9.07 -38.82
C ALA A 36 -23.91 9.14 -37.34
N GLN A 37 -25.20 9.28 -37.04
CA GLN A 37 -25.72 9.26 -35.67
C GLN A 37 -25.53 7.89 -35.01
N TYR A 38 -25.82 6.80 -35.73
CA TYR A 38 -25.65 5.44 -35.23
C TYR A 38 -24.20 5.14 -34.82
N HIS A 39 -23.23 5.51 -35.67
CA HIS A 39 -21.80 5.30 -35.37
C HIS A 39 -21.26 6.20 -34.25
N ALA A 40 -21.72 7.45 -34.17
CA ALA A 40 -21.39 8.34 -33.07
C ALA A 40 -21.88 7.75 -31.73
N GLN A 41 -23.11 7.21 -31.70
CA GLN A 41 -23.70 6.61 -30.51
C GLN A 41 -23.00 5.31 -30.10
N GLU A 42 -22.57 4.48 -31.06
CA GLU A 42 -21.75 3.30 -30.79
C GLU A 42 -20.36 3.66 -30.24
N ALA A 43 -19.71 4.69 -30.78
CA ALA A 43 -18.41 5.16 -30.29
C ALA A 43 -18.49 5.67 -28.84
N GLU A 44 -19.55 6.39 -28.49
CA GLU A 44 -19.83 6.81 -27.11
C GLU A 44 -20.10 5.62 -26.19
N ALA A 45 -20.93 4.67 -26.63
CA ALA A 45 -21.20 3.45 -25.86
C ALA A 45 -19.93 2.63 -25.61
N GLN A 46 -19.03 2.55 -26.58
CA GLN A 46 -17.72 1.91 -26.42
C GLN A 46 -16.83 2.66 -25.43
N ARG A 47 -16.79 4.00 -25.48
CA ARG A 47 -16.05 4.83 -24.51
C ARG A 47 -16.53 4.61 -23.09
N LEU A 48 -17.84 4.63 -22.86
CA LEU A 48 -18.44 4.38 -21.54
C LEU A 48 -18.09 2.98 -21.02
N ARG A 49 -18.09 1.97 -21.90
CA ARG A 49 -17.65 0.60 -21.56
C ARG A 49 -16.16 0.55 -21.21
N GLN A 50 -15.31 1.27 -21.95
CA GLN A 50 -13.87 1.33 -21.70
C GLN A 50 -13.55 2.10 -20.41
N GLU A 51 -14.20 3.22 -20.16
CA GLU A 51 -14.08 4.01 -18.94
C GLU A 51 -14.56 3.20 -17.71
N GLY A 52 -15.71 2.54 -17.81
CA GLY A 52 -16.22 1.64 -16.76
C GLY A 52 -15.24 0.51 -16.43
N ALA A 53 -14.63 -0.11 -17.45
CA ALA A 53 -13.64 -1.18 -17.26
C ALA A 53 -12.34 -0.66 -16.59
N ARG A 54 -11.90 0.56 -16.91
CA ARG A 54 -10.72 1.20 -16.28
C ARG A 54 -10.97 1.52 -14.81
N VAL A 55 -12.16 2.02 -14.47
CA VAL A 55 -12.51 2.39 -13.09
C VAL A 55 -12.58 1.16 -12.18
N ILE A 56 -13.13 0.05 -12.65
CA ILE A 56 -13.22 -1.20 -11.87
C ILE A 56 -11.82 -1.77 -11.57
N LYS A 57 -10.91 -1.73 -12.56
CA LYS A 57 -9.51 -2.16 -12.37
C LYS A 57 -8.76 -1.23 -11.42
N ALA A 58 -8.88 0.09 -11.59
CA ALA A 58 -8.23 1.09 -10.74
C ALA A 58 -8.68 0.99 -9.26
N ARG A 59 -9.96 0.68 -9.01
CA ARG A 59 -10.50 0.56 -7.65
C ARG A 59 -9.96 -0.66 -6.89
N ARG A 60 -9.72 -1.78 -7.58
CA ARG A 60 -9.15 -2.99 -6.94
C ARG A 60 -7.68 -2.80 -6.57
N VAL A 61 -6.91 -2.15 -7.45
CA VAL A 61 -5.48 -1.86 -7.23
C VAL A 61 -5.30 -0.93 -6.03
N THR A 62 -6.19 0.03 -5.83
CA THR A 62 -6.11 0.96 -4.68
C THR A 62 -6.43 0.30 -3.34
N LEU A 63 -7.32 -0.69 -3.27
CA LEU A 63 -7.62 -1.41 -2.03
C LEU A 63 -6.51 -2.38 -1.62
N ALA A 64 -6.00 -3.17 -2.56
CA ALA A 64 -4.90 -4.11 -2.30
C ALA A 64 -3.61 -3.40 -1.86
N GLY A 65 -3.31 -2.25 -2.47
CA GLY A 65 -2.18 -1.40 -2.07
C GLY A 65 -2.33 -0.87 -0.64
N LYS A 66 -3.52 -0.39 -0.26
CA LYS A 66 -3.78 0.12 1.09
C LYS A 66 -3.64 -0.95 2.18
N LEU A 67 -4.15 -2.16 1.93
CA LEU A 67 -4.01 -3.29 2.88
C LEU A 67 -2.54 -3.68 3.07
N THR A 68 -1.78 -3.80 1.98
CA THR A 68 -0.34 -4.06 2.03
C THR A 68 0.39 -3.00 2.86
N GLN A 69 0.06 -1.73 2.65
CA GLN A 69 0.68 -0.62 3.38
C GLN A 69 0.38 -0.70 4.88
N MET A 70 -0.88 -0.91 5.25
CA MET A 70 -1.30 -1.03 6.65
C MET A 70 -0.59 -2.21 7.35
N LEU A 71 -0.56 -3.38 6.71
CA LEU A 71 0.08 -4.56 7.28
C LEU A 71 1.59 -4.37 7.43
N SER A 72 2.24 -3.76 6.45
CA SER A 72 3.67 -3.44 6.50
C SER A 72 4.00 -2.50 7.65
N TYR A 73 3.15 -1.49 7.91
CA TYR A 73 3.33 -0.63 9.08
C TYR A 73 3.13 -1.38 10.40
N LEU A 74 2.08 -2.21 10.51
CA LEU A 74 1.84 -2.99 11.74
C LEU A 74 2.99 -3.93 12.06
N VAL A 75 3.46 -4.69 11.07
CA VAL A 75 4.62 -5.58 11.25
C VAL A 75 5.89 -4.77 11.50
N GLY A 76 6.09 -3.64 10.82
CA GLY A 76 7.26 -2.77 11.07
C GLY A 76 7.30 -2.22 12.50
N VAL A 77 6.16 -1.81 13.05
CA VAL A 77 6.05 -1.37 14.46
C VAL A 77 6.28 -2.55 15.41
N LEU A 78 5.74 -3.72 15.10
CA LEU A 78 5.98 -4.94 15.87
C LEU A 78 7.46 -5.32 15.89
N GLU A 79 8.13 -5.30 14.73
CA GLU A 79 9.56 -5.56 14.60
C GLU A 79 10.39 -4.53 15.37
N LEU A 80 10.01 -3.26 15.35
CA LEU A 80 10.70 -2.24 16.14
C LEU A 80 10.55 -2.49 17.65
N LEU A 81 9.36 -2.92 18.09
CA LEU A 81 9.10 -3.29 19.49
C LEU A 81 9.92 -4.52 19.91
N LEU A 82 9.96 -5.57 19.08
CA LEU A 82 10.73 -6.79 19.35
C LEU A 82 12.23 -6.53 19.26
N GLY A 83 12.68 -5.70 18.33
CA GLY A 83 14.05 -5.23 18.22
C GLY A 83 14.47 -4.44 19.45
N ALA A 84 13.63 -3.53 19.94
CA ALA A 84 13.88 -2.81 21.19
C ALA A 84 14.01 -3.78 22.39
N ARG A 85 13.10 -4.76 22.50
CA ARG A 85 13.20 -5.83 23.51
C ARG A 85 14.53 -6.58 23.40
N PHE A 86 14.88 -7.00 22.19
CA PHE A 86 16.10 -7.76 21.92
C PHE A 86 17.34 -6.96 22.34
N LEU A 87 17.43 -5.68 21.94
CA LEU A 87 18.52 -4.78 22.34
C LEU A 87 18.60 -4.62 23.86
N LEU A 88 17.47 -4.40 24.54
CA LEU A 88 17.45 -4.26 25.99
C LEU A 88 17.91 -5.53 26.71
N ARG A 89 17.52 -6.71 26.23
CA ARG A 89 18.01 -7.99 26.78
C ARG A 89 19.50 -8.18 26.50
N LEU A 90 19.93 -7.87 25.28
CA LEU A 90 21.32 -7.99 24.84
C LEU A 90 22.28 -7.13 25.67
N THR A 91 21.84 -5.93 26.05
CA THR A 91 22.62 -5.01 26.89
C THR A 91 22.43 -5.23 28.39
N ALA A 92 21.69 -6.26 28.80
CA ALA A 92 21.33 -6.53 30.20
C ALA A 92 20.71 -5.30 30.89
N ALA A 93 19.80 -4.61 30.20
CA ALA A 93 19.10 -3.45 30.73
C ALA A 93 18.34 -3.80 32.03
N ASN A 94 18.31 -2.87 32.99
CA ASN A 94 17.63 -3.07 34.26
C ASN A 94 16.11 -3.30 34.05
N PRO A 95 15.55 -4.47 34.40
CA PRO A 95 14.12 -4.75 34.23
C PRO A 95 13.20 -3.89 35.11
N ASP A 96 13.72 -3.33 36.21
CA ASP A 96 12.97 -2.41 37.09
C ASP A 96 12.85 -1.00 36.49
N ASN A 97 13.59 -0.70 35.42
CA ASN A 97 13.45 0.56 34.70
C ASN A 97 12.06 0.63 34.03
N THR A 98 11.35 1.75 34.20
CA THR A 98 10.00 1.94 33.67
C THR A 98 9.91 1.73 32.15
N PHE A 99 10.88 2.19 31.38
CA PHE A 99 10.89 2.02 29.93
C PHE A 99 11.15 0.56 29.54
N ALA A 100 12.14 -0.09 30.15
CA ALA A 100 12.45 -1.49 29.86
C ALA A 100 11.27 -2.41 30.22
N SER A 101 10.70 -2.22 31.43
CA SER A 101 9.52 -2.95 31.90
C SER A 101 8.33 -2.78 30.96
N PHE A 102 8.07 -1.55 30.50
CA PHE A 102 7.02 -1.27 29.51
C PHE A 102 7.24 -2.07 28.22
N ILE A 103 8.43 -2.01 27.62
CA ILE A 103 8.75 -2.77 26.40
C ILE A 103 8.59 -4.28 26.63
N TYR A 104 9.09 -4.80 27.75
CA TYR A 104 8.97 -6.22 28.09
C TYR A 104 7.52 -6.67 28.28
N SER A 105 6.66 -5.82 28.84
CA SER A 105 5.25 -6.12 29.05
C SER A 105 4.45 -6.14 27.73
N VAL A 106 4.60 -5.11 26.90
CA VAL A 106 3.88 -4.96 25.63
C VAL A 106 4.34 -5.99 24.61
N SER A 107 5.63 -6.34 24.59
CA SER A 107 6.17 -7.36 23.68
C SER A 107 5.86 -8.80 24.09
N ARG A 108 5.47 -9.04 25.35
CA ARG A 108 5.26 -10.39 25.92
C ARG A 108 4.31 -11.28 25.10
N PRO A 109 3.08 -10.86 24.73
CA PRO A 109 2.16 -11.72 23.98
C PRO A 109 2.70 -12.14 22.60
N PHE A 110 3.55 -11.32 21.98
CA PHE A 110 4.13 -11.60 20.67
C PHE A 110 5.31 -12.58 20.74
N VAL A 111 6.06 -12.58 21.84
CA VAL A 111 7.16 -13.54 22.06
C VAL A 111 6.65 -14.86 22.65
N SER A 112 5.53 -14.84 23.37
CA SER A 112 4.99 -16.01 24.09
C SER A 112 4.84 -17.30 23.26
N PRO A 113 4.43 -17.27 21.97
CA PRO A 113 4.34 -18.50 21.18
C PRO A 113 5.70 -19.15 20.90
N PHE A 114 6.78 -18.37 20.99
CA PHE A 114 8.15 -18.77 20.65
C PHE A 114 9.00 -19.05 21.89
N SER A 115 8.50 -18.74 23.10
CA SER A 115 9.30 -18.75 24.33
C SER A 115 9.80 -20.12 24.77
N THR A 116 9.29 -21.20 24.17
CA THR A 116 9.69 -22.59 24.48
C THR A 116 10.46 -23.25 23.34
N LEU A 117 10.85 -22.52 22.29
CA LEU A 117 11.52 -23.10 21.13
C LEU A 117 12.96 -23.52 21.43
N PHE A 118 13.70 -22.67 22.13
CA PHE A 118 15.07 -22.94 22.55
C PHE A 118 15.20 -22.83 24.05
N ILE A 119 15.95 -23.77 24.64
CA ILE A 119 16.41 -23.66 26.03
C ILE A 119 17.45 -22.55 26.05
N SER A 120 17.05 -21.37 26.48
CA SER A 120 17.95 -20.23 26.59
C SER A 120 18.88 -20.44 27.80
N PRO A 121 20.22 -20.41 27.63
CA PRO A 121 21.14 -20.54 28.76
C PRO A 121 20.92 -19.39 29.76
N THR A 122 20.67 -19.72 31.02
CA THR A 122 20.62 -18.76 32.13
C THR A 122 22.01 -18.69 32.76
N PHE A 123 22.64 -17.52 32.76
CA PHE A 123 23.87 -17.30 33.53
C PHE A 123 23.49 -16.65 34.87
N ASN A 124 23.78 -17.34 35.98
CA ASN A 124 23.71 -16.81 37.36
C ASN A 124 22.38 -16.18 37.81
N GLY A 125 21.23 -16.69 37.33
CA GLY A 125 19.92 -16.14 37.71
C GLY A 125 19.57 -14.80 37.07
N SER A 126 20.46 -14.26 36.23
CA SER A 126 20.19 -13.13 35.34
C SER A 126 19.27 -13.59 34.21
N GLU A 127 18.21 -12.82 33.97
CA GLU A 127 17.30 -13.03 32.85
C GLU A 127 18.09 -13.09 31.52
N HIS A 128 17.71 -14.02 30.64
CA HIS A 128 18.44 -14.42 29.43
C HIS A 128 19.00 -13.24 28.60
N ILE A 129 20.32 -13.02 28.71
CA ILE A 129 21.04 -11.92 28.04
C ILE A 129 20.96 -12.07 26.51
N PHE A 130 21.03 -13.30 26.00
CA PHE A 130 20.87 -13.59 24.58
C PHE A 130 19.66 -14.50 24.34
N ASP A 131 18.51 -13.89 24.07
CA ASP A 131 17.26 -14.61 23.86
C ASP A 131 17.03 -14.94 22.37
N VAL A 132 17.50 -16.12 21.98
CA VAL A 132 17.32 -16.67 20.62
C VAL A 132 15.85 -16.76 20.24
N ASN A 133 14.95 -16.97 21.20
CA ASN A 133 13.51 -17.07 20.92
C ASN A 133 12.93 -15.74 20.41
N VAL A 134 13.47 -14.60 20.86
CA VAL A 134 13.07 -13.27 20.36
C VAL A 134 13.52 -13.08 18.91
N LEU A 135 14.75 -13.49 18.56
CA LEU A 135 15.23 -13.43 17.18
C LEU A 135 14.37 -14.29 16.25
N VAL A 136 13.98 -15.47 16.72
CA VAL A 136 13.10 -16.37 15.95
C VAL A 136 11.71 -15.75 15.78
N ALA A 137 11.17 -15.08 16.79
CA ALA A 137 9.91 -14.34 16.69
C ALA A 137 10.00 -13.24 15.61
N MET A 138 11.06 -12.43 15.61
CA MET A 138 11.31 -11.40 14.58
C MET A 138 11.37 -12.01 13.18
N ALA A 139 12.17 -13.07 13.00
CA ALA A 139 12.27 -13.74 11.71
C ALA A 139 10.92 -14.29 11.24
N ALA A 140 10.14 -14.90 12.13
CA ALA A 140 8.82 -15.45 11.82
C ALA A 140 7.85 -14.36 11.35
N TYR A 141 7.80 -13.21 12.03
CA TYR A 141 6.92 -12.11 11.65
C TYR A 141 7.33 -11.45 10.33
N LEU A 142 8.63 -11.30 10.05
CA LEU A 142 9.11 -10.88 8.74
C LEU A 142 8.69 -11.86 7.63
N VAL A 143 8.88 -13.16 7.84
CA VAL A 143 8.47 -14.19 6.86
C VAL A 143 6.97 -14.14 6.60
N LEU A 144 6.14 -13.96 7.64
CA LEU A 144 4.70 -13.79 7.50
C LEU A 144 4.35 -12.56 6.66
N LEU A 145 5.01 -11.42 6.90
CA LEU A 145 4.81 -10.22 6.09
C LEU A 145 5.17 -10.45 4.62
N PHE A 146 6.34 -11.03 4.36
CA PHE A 146 6.77 -11.36 3.00
C PHE A 146 5.78 -12.28 2.30
N LEU A 147 5.27 -13.30 2.99
CA LEU A 147 4.28 -14.22 2.46
C LEU A 147 2.99 -13.48 2.09
N VAL A 148 2.48 -12.60 2.95
CA VAL A 148 1.26 -11.84 2.63
C VAL A 148 1.46 -10.88 1.47
N ILE A 149 2.57 -10.14 1.43
CA ILE A 149 2.89 -9.25 0.32
C ILE A 149 2.99 -10.05 -0.98
N TRP A 150 3.66 -11.20 -0.94
CA TRP A 150 3.81 -12.07 -2.10
C TRP A 150 2.46 -12.58 -2.62
N GLN A 151 1.56 -13.04 -1.74
CA GLN A 151 0.21 -13.45 -2.11
C GLN A 151 -0.59 -12.32 -2.76
N ILE A 152 -0.56 -11.12 -2.18
CA ILE A 152 -1.27 -9.95 -2.73
C ILE A 152 -0.73 -9.61 -4.13
N ARG A 153 0.59 -9.66 -4.31
CA ARG A 153 1.22 -9.41 -5.62
C ARG A 153 0.79 -10.43 -6.66
N ILE A 154 0.72 -11.72 -6.31
CA ILE A 154 0.24 -12.76 -7.21
C ILE A 154 -1.21 -12.52 -7.62
N LEU A 155 -2.08 -12.19 -6.66
CA LEU A 155 -3.50 -11.92 -6.93
C LEU A 155 -3.70 -10.65 -7.76
N ALA A 156 -2.87 -9.63 -7.57
CA ALA A 156 -2.94 -8.38 -8.31
C ALA A 156 -2.36 -8.46 -9.73
N ASN A 157 -1.49 -9.44 -9.99
CA ASN A 157 -0.82 -9.64 -11.29
C ASN A 157 -1.51 -10.71 -12.17
N ARG A 158 -2.72 -11.13 -11.82
CA ARG A 158 -3.60 -11.97 -12.66
C ARG A 158 -4.70 -11.10 -13.26
#